data_AF-A0A9W8GA00-F1
#
_entry.id   AF-A0A9W8GA00-F1
#
_cell.length_a   1.000
_cell.length_b   1.000
_cell.length_c   1.000
_cell.angle_alpha   90.00
_cell.angle_beta   90.00
_cell.angle_gamma   90.00
#
_symmetry.space_group_name_H-M   'P 1'
#
loop_
_entity.id
_entity.type
_entity.pdbx_description
1 polymer ?
#
loop_
_entity_poly.entity_id
_entity_poly.type
_entity_poly.pdbx_seq_one_letter_code
_entity_poly.pdbx_strand_id
1 'polypeptide(L)'
;MSEQRAAAYSALWLLNPQVANISTRGSAESVVCAAVMAALYAIQRRQIVLGSMLFGLAVHLKIYPIIYALPLLVVLDRSAPEARSIAPPAQPKASSSGNNKIKSGSRLKGWVNAHRVCFFIVSASVFFLLSTAMYCMYGQEFVHETYLYHVARKDHRHNYSMWFLPIYLTFRSPASVAMGLLSFLPQAVVVAVLGFAYGQDLYFAAFAQTFAFVAYNKVCTAQYFMWYMCFLPVIWPYNSQRLVTKGLVLLGVWFGTQALYLQQAYRLEFLGENTFAPLWLAGLVIFAANNWVLQQIIASQRVVPLFGSSSHVSSQPLVKKSQ
;
A
#
# COMPACT_ATOMS: atom_id res chain seq x y z
N MET A 1 -20.20 -7.88 9.41
CA MET A 1 -20.65 -6.51 9.08
C MET A 1 -21.98 -6.64 8.35
N SER A 2 -22.97 -5.78 8.61
CA SER A 2 -24.22 -5.80 7.84
C SER A 2 -24.00 -5.32 6.42
N GLU A 3 -24.83 -5.76 5.48
CA GLU A 3 -24.76 -5.35 4.07
C GLU A 3 -24.90 -3.84 3.90
N GLN A 4 -25.80 -3.19 4.64
CA GLN A 4 -25.97 -1.74 4.63
C GLN A 4 -24.67 -0.99 5.00
N ARG A 5 -23.93 -1.48 6.00
CA ARG A 5 -22.64 -0.88 6.38
C ARG A 5 -21.58 -1.14 5.32
N ALA A 6 -21.56 -2.32 4.72
CA ALA A 6 -20.67 -2.63 3.60
C ALA A 6 -20.90 -1.68 2.42
N ALA A 7 -22.17 -1.48 2.03
CA ALA A 7 -22.55 -0.55 0.97
C ALA A 7 -22.15 0.90 1.30
N ALA A 8 -22.36 1.34 2.54
CA ALA A 8 -21.97 2.68 2.99
C ALA A 8 -20.44 2.90 2.89
N TYR A 9 -19.62 1.91 3.24
CA TYR A 9 -18.17 2.03 3.08
C TYR A 9 -17.71 1.94 1.62
N SER A 10 -18.36 1.10 0.79
CA SER A 10 -18.11 1.05 -0.65
C SER A 10 -18.41 2.40 -1.33
N ALA A 11 -19.34 3.18 -0.80
CA ALA A 11 -19.62 4.53 -1.29
C ALA A 11 -18.41 5.48 -1.18
N LEU A 12 -17.48 5.26 -0.26
CA LEU A 12 -16.23 6.03 -0.15
C LEU A 12 -15.35 5.95 -1.40
N TRP A 13 -15.53 4.90 -2.21
CA TRP A 13 -14.88 4.75 -3.52
C TRP A 13 -15.85 5.10 -4.66
N LEU A 14 -17.04 4.47 -4.67
CA LEU A 14 -17.98 4.56 -5.80
C LEU A 14 -18.55 5.98 -6.00
N LEU A 15 -18.78 6.72 -4.91
CA LEU A 15 -19.34 8.08 -4.96
C LEU A 15 -18.26 9.16 -4.78
N ASN A 16 -16.98 8.78 -4.83
CA ASN A 16 -15.90 9.73 -4.69
C ASN A 16 -15.71 10.54 -5.99
N PRO A 17 -15.94 11.87 -5.99
CA PRO A 17 -15.89 12.68 -7.20
C PRO A 17 -14.50 12.70 -7.84
N GLN A 18 -13.43 12.54 -7.03
CA GLN A 18 -12.07 12.47 -7.54
C GLN A 18 -11.82 11.17 -8.32
N VAL A 19 -12.28 10.04 -7.80
CA VAL A 19 -12.19 8.73 -8.47
C VAL A 19 -12.96 8.76 -9.79
N ALA A 20 -14.18 9.31 -9.78
CA ALA A 20 -15.00 9.45 -10.97
C ALA A 20 -14.32 10.33 -12.02
N ASN A 21 -13.87 11.54 -11.67
CA ASN A 21 -13.26 12.49 -12.60
C ASN A 21 -11.93 11.99 -13.18
N ILE A 22 -11.08 11.32 -12.39
CA ILE A 22 -9.82 10.77 -12.92
C ILE A 22 -10.12 9.62 -13.90
N SER A 23 -11.09 8.75 -13.57
CA SER A 23 -11.46 7.63 -14.44
C SER A 23 -12.07 8.11 -15.76
N THR A 24 -12.97 9.10 -15.75
CA THR A 24 -13.61 9.63 -16.97
C THR A 24 -12.65 10.43 -17.87
N ARG A 25 -11.50 10.87 -17.34
CA ARG A 25 -10.41 11.49 -18.11
C ARG A 25 -9.50 10.48 -18.82
N GLY A 26 -9.90 9.21 -18.91
CA GLY A 26 -9.18 8.17 -19.64
C GLY A 26 -8.04 7.52 -18.85
N SER A 27 -7.98 7.72 -17.52
CA SER A 27 -6.95 7.12 -16.69
C SER A 27 -7.29 5.67 -16.31
N ALA A 28 -6.32 4.76 -16.47
CA ALA A 28 -6.49 3.34 -16.14
C ALA A 28 -6.25 2.99 -14.66
N GLU A 29 -6.08 3.96 -13.75
CA GLU A 29 -5.75 3.68 -12.34
C GLU A 29 -6.80 2.79 -11.65
N SER A 30 -8.08 2.93 -12.00
CA SER A 30 -9.16 2.09 -11.47
C SER A 30 -8.99 0.61 -11.83
N VAL A 31 -8.47 0.30 -13.03
CA VAL A 31 -8.20 -1.07 -13.48
C VAL A 31 -7.06 -1.67 -12.66
N VAL A 32 -5.99 -0.91 -12.44
CA VAL A 32 -4.86 -1.33 -11.60
C VAL A 32 -5.32 -1.57 -10.15
N CYS A 33 -6.10 -0.64 -9.59
CA CYS A 33 -6.66 -0.78 -8.24
C CYS A 33 -7.56 -2.03 -8.13
N ALA A 34 -8.38 -2.32 -9.15
CA ALA A 34 -9.21 -3.52 -9.17
C ALA A 34 -8.37 -4.81 -9.20
N ALA A 35 -7.31 -4.86 -10.02
CA ALA A 35 -6.40 -6.01 -10.06
C ALA A 35 -5.69 -6.23 -8.71
N VAL A 36 -5.24 -5.16 -8.07
CA VAL A 36 -4.65 -5.21 -6.71
C VAL A 36 -5.66 -5.75 -5.70
N MET A 37 -6.86 -5.18 -5.63
CA MET A 37 -7.89 -5.62 -4.68
C MET A 37 -8.30 -7.08 -4.92
N ALA A 38 -8.42 -7.52 -6.18
CA ALA A 38 -8.71 -8.90 -6.54
C ALA A 38 -7.58 -9.84 -6.09
N ALA A 39 -6.31 -9.45 -6.27
CA ALA A 39 -5.17 -10.23 -5.79
C ALA A 39 -5.20 -10.42 -4.27
N LEU A 40 -5.36 -9.34 -3.50
CA LEU A 40 -5.43 -9.41 -2.03
C LEU A 40 -6.63 -10.23 -1.56
N TYR A 41 -7.78 -10.09 -2.22
CA TYR A 41 -8.98 -10.87 -1.91
C TYR A 41 -8.79 -12.37 -2.18
N ALA A 42 -8.20 -12.75 -3.32
CA ALA A 42 -7.90 -14.15 -3.61
C ALA A 42 -6.93 -14.75 -2.57
N ILE A 43 -5.90 -14.01 -2.15
CA ILE A 43 -5.01 -14.42 -1.06
C ILE A 43 -5.78 -14.58 0.25
N GLN A 44 -6.65 -13.64 0.62
CA GLN A 44 -7.52 -13.74 1.80
C GLN A 44 -8.40 -15.00 1.76
N ARG A 45 -8.89 -15.39 0.58
CA ARG A 45 -9.67 -16.62 0.35
C ARG A 45 -8.79 -17.89 0.28
N ARG A 46 -7.50 -17.79 0.62
CA ARG A 46 -6.50 -18.89 0.55
C ARG A 46 -6.26 -19.43 -0.86
N GLN A 47 -6.70 -18.71 -1.90
CA GLN A 47 -6.46 -19.08 -3.30
C GLN A 47 -5.10 -18.55 -3.74
N ILE A 48 -4.02 -19.14 -3.21
CA ILE A 48 -2.66 -18.60 -3.35
C ILE A 48 -2.24 -18.46 -4.81
N VAL A 49 -2.50 -19.46 -5.65
CA VAL A 49 -2.14 -19.43 -7.08
C VAL A 49 -2.86 -18.28 -7.80
N LEU A 50 -4.18 -18.18 -7.68
CA LEU A 50 -4.97 -17.11 -8.31
C LEU A 50 -4.53 -15.73 -7.82
N GLY A 51 -4.35 -15.57 -6.50
CA GLY A 51 -3.86 -14.32 -5.92
C GLY A 51 -2.47 -13.94 -6.43
N SER A 52 -1.59 -14.91 -6.65
CA SER A 52 -0.26 -14.70 -7.22
C SER A 52 -0.32 -14.31 -8.70
N MET A 53 -1.21 -14.93 -9.48
CA MET A 53 -1.43 -14.56 -10.89
C MET A 53 -1.97 -13.13 -11.01
N LEU A 54 -2.99 -12.78 -10.22
CA LEU A 54 -3.57 -11.44 -10.20
C LEU A 54 -2.56 -10.38 -9.70
N PHE A 55 -1.71 -10.74 -8.75
CA PHE A 55 -0.61 -9.87 -8.31
C PHE A 55 0.40 -9.63 -9.44
N GLY A 56 0.83 -10.69 -10.14
CA GLY A 56 1.71 -10.58 -11.30
C GLY A 56 1.11 -9.71 -12.41
N LEU A 57 -0.19 -9.86 -12.69
CA LEU A 57 -0.94 -8.99 -13.59
C LEU A 57 -0.94 -7.53 -13.12
N ALA A 58 -1.22 -7.28 -11.84
CA ALA A 58 -1.24 -5.91 -11.29
C ALA A 58 0.12 -5.22 -11.43
N VAL A 59 1.21 -5.92 -11.14
CA VAL A 59 2.59 -5.42 -11.31
C VAL A 59 2.96 -5.22 -12.78
N HIS A 60 2.44 -6.05 -13.68
CA HIS A 60 2.63 -5.88 -15.12
C HIS A 60 1.94 -4.61 -15.63
N LEU A 61 0.68 -4.37 -15.22
CA LEU A 61 -0.09 -3.19 -15.60
C LEU A 61 0.56 -1.89 -15.12
N LYS A 62 1.16 -1.90 -13.92
CA LYS A 62 1.95 -0.78 -13.39
C LYS A 62 2.91 -1.31 -12.34
N ILE A 63 4.12 -0.78 -12.27
CA ILE A 63 5.15 -1.37 -11.40
C ILE A 63 4.92 -1.18 -9.89
N TYR A 64 4.21 -0.13 -9.46
CA TYR A 64 4.09 0.23 -8.04
C TYR A 64 3.49 -0.83 -7.10
N PRO A 65 2.55 -1.72 -7.51
CA PRO A 65 2.03 -2.78 -6.65
C PRO A 65 3.10 -3.74 -6.15
N ILE A 66 4.32 -3.73 -6.73
CA ILE A 66 5.45 -4.52 -6.26
C ILE A 66 5.73 -4.30 -4.77
N ILE A 67 5.41 -3.12 -4.22
CA ILE A 67 5.61 -2.80 -2.79
C ILE A 67 4.78 -3.73 -1.87
N TYR A 68 3.67 -4.28 -2.36
CA TYR A 68 2.82 -5.21 -1.59
C TYR A 68 3.43 -6.60 -1.47
N ALA A 69 4.52 -6.91 -2.18
CA ALA A 69 5.28 -8.14 -1.95
C ALA A 69 5.74 -8.22 -0.49
N LEU A 70 6.07 -7.10 0.16
CA LEU A 70 6.55 -7.08 1.55
C LEU A 70 5.50 -7.60 2.56
N PRO A 71 4.28 -7.03 2.66
CA PRO A 71 3.26 -7.58 3.53
C PRO A 71 2.79 -8.97 3.09
N LEU A 72 2.77 -9.29 1.78
CA LEU A 72 2.44 -10.64 1.31
C LEU A 72 3.45 -11.68 1.80
N LEU A 73 4.75 -11.36 1.83
CA LEU A 73 5.77 -12.23 2.43
C LEU A 73 5.53 -12.47 3.92
N VAL A 74 5.03 -11.48 4.67
CA VAL A 74 4.67 -11.62 6.08
C VAL A 74 3.45 -12.54 6.26
N VAL A 75 2.38 -12.32 5.48
CA VAL A 75 1.14 -13.11 5.55
C VAL A 75 1.35 -14.57 5.14
N LEU A 76 2.11 -14.80 4.07
CA LEU A 76 2.36 -16.14 3.53
C LEU A 76 3.29 -16.98 4.42
N ASP A 77 3.95 -16.38 5.43
CA ASP A 77 4.66 -17.14 6.47
C ASP A 77 3.72 -18.05 7.26
N ARG A 78 2.55 -17.50 7.61
CA ARG A 78 1.60 -18.10 8.55
C ARG A 78 0.52 -18.94 7.87
N SER A 79 0.65 -19.14 6.57
CA SER A 79 -0.30 -19.91 5.77
C SER A 79 0.09 -21.39 5.67
N ALA A 80 1.18 -21.83 6.29
CA ALA A 80 1.52 -23.25 6.35
C ALA A 80 0.33 -24.05 6.90
N PRO A 81 -0.04 -25.19 6.29
CA PRO A 81 -1.23 -25.92 6.70
C PRO A 81 -1.08 -26.38 8.15
N GLU A 82 -2.06 -26.06 8.99
CA GLU A 82 -2.52 -27.04 9.98
C GLU A 82 -2.95 -28.25 9.13
N ALA A 83 -2.02 -29.18 8.93
CA ALA A 83 -2.38 -30.52 8.51
C ALA A 83 -3.49 -30.96 9.48
N ARG A 84 -4.64 -31.33 8.93
CA ARG A 84 -5.70 -32.04 9.63
C ARG A 84 -5.08 -33.27 10.32
N SER A 85 -4.55 -33.12 11.53
CA SER A 85 -4.36 -34.25 12.42
C SER A 85 -5.69 -34.46 13.10
N ILE A 86 -6.50 -35.33 12.49
CA ILE A 86 -7.52 -36.09 13.21
C ILE A 86 -6.71 -37.02 14.12
N ALA A 87 -6.25 -36.49 15.24
CA ALA A 87 -5.64 -37.27 16.31
C ALA A 87 -6.30 -36.77 17.60
N PRO A 88 -6.87 -37.67 18.43
CA PRO A 88 -7.52 -37.28 19.67
C PRO A 88 -6.51 -36.60 20.62
N PRO A 89 -6.98 -35.69 21.48
CA PRO A 89 -6.10 -34.91 22.34
C PRO A 89 -5.39 -35.84 23.33
N ALA A 90 -4.08 -36.02 23.15
CA ALA A 90 -3.23 -36.66 24.13
C ALA A 90 -3.07 -35.73 25.35
N GLN A 91 -3.27 -36.30 26.53
CA GLN A 91 -3.22 -35.61 27.83
C GLN A 91 -1.87 -34.91 28.09
N PRO A 92 -1.86 -33.82 28.88
CA PRO A 92 -0.64 -33.08 29.17
C PRO A 92 0.24 -33.85 30.17
N LYS A 93 1.42 -34.31 29.73
CA LYS A 93 2.47 -34.80 30.63
C LYS A 93 3.33 -33.64 31.11
N ALA A 94 3.57 -33.63 32.41
CA ALA A 94 4.30 -32.62 33.15
C ALA A 94 5.76 -32.44 32.71
N SER A 95 6.22 -31.22 32.95
CA SER A 95 7.54 -30.63 32.71
C SER A 95 8.76 -31.51 32.93
N SER A 96 9.77 -31.36 32.07
CA SER A 96 11.16 -31.32 32.52
C SER A 96 11.95 -30.23 31.81
N SER A 97 12.67 -29.48 32.64
CA SER A 97 13.59 -28.39 32.34
C SER A 97 14.75 -28.86 31.46
N GLY A 98 15.19 -28.05 30.49
CA GLY A 98 16.36 -28.37 29.69
C GLY A 98 16.70 -27.42 28.56
N ASN A 99 17.52 -26.42 28.87
CA ASN A 99 18.52 -25.80 27.99
C ASN A 99 18.02 -25.05 26.71
N ASN A 100 17.82 -23.74 26.87
CA ASN A 100 17.71 -22.79 25.76
C ASN A 100 19.09 -22.55 25.11
N LYS A 101 19.55 -23.47 24.26
CA LYS A 101 20.59 -23.15 23.27
C LYS A 101 19.94 -22.33 22.16
N ILE A 102 20.28 -21.04 22.12
CA ILE A 102 19.92 -20.10 21.05
C ILE A 102 20.45 -20.67 19.71
N LYS A 103 19.57 -21.34 18.95
CA LYS A 103 19.85 -21.81 17.59
C LYS A 103 19.80 -20.61 16.63
N SER A 104 20.88 -19.85 16.58
CA SER A 104 21.03 -18.68 15.70
C SER A 104 20.97 -19.04 14.19
N GLY A 105 21.13 -20.32 13.82
CA GLY A 105 21.16 -20.79 12.43
C GLY A 105 19.82 -21.17 11.78
N SER A 106 18.66 -21.14 12.48
CA SER A 106 17.37 -21.54 11.87
C SER A 106 16.55 -20.39 11.28
N ARG A 107 16.94 -19.13 11.53
CA ARG A 107 16.15 -17.96 11.14
C ARG A 107 16.03 -17.80 9.62
N LEU A 108 17.06 -18.14 8.84
CA LEU A 108 17.02 -18.00 7.38
C LEU A 108 16.20 -19.11 6.69
N LYS A 109 16.15 -20.32 7.26
CA LYS A 109 15.32 -21.42 6.74
C LYS A 109 13.82 -21.15 6.91
N GLY A 110 13.43 -20.31 7.88
CA GLY A 110 12.03 -19.88 8.05
C GLY A 110 11.54 -18.93 6.95
N TRP A 111 12.43 -18.30 6.17
CA TRP A 111 12.04 -17.37 5.11
C TRP A 111 11.58 -18.07 3.83
N VAL A 112 12.08 -19.29 3.58
CA VAL A 112 11.72 -20.08 2.40
C VAL A 112 10.60 -21.06 2.78
N ASN A 113 9.38 -20.78 2.31
CA ASN A 113 8.25 -21.69 2.48
C ASN A 113 7.54 -21.91 1.13
N ALA A 114 6.80 -23.03 1.01
CA ALA A 114 6.16 -23.43 -0.23
C ALA A 114 5.20 -22.36 -0.78
N HIS A 115 4.46 -21.67 0.08
CA HIS A 115 3.53 -20.61 -0.35
C HIS A 115 4.24 -19.36 -0.86
N ARG A 116 5.36 -18.96 -0.25
CA ARG A 116 6.21 -17.84 -0.70
C ARG A 116 6.90 -18.16 -2.01
N VAL A 117 7.42 -19.39 -2.14
CA VAL A 117 8.04 -19.85 -3.39
C VAL A 117 6.99 -19.94 -4.50
N CYS A 118 5.83 -20.52 -4.23
CA CYS A 118 4.70 -20.55 -5.17
C CYS A 118 4.29 -19.12 -5.58
N PHE A 119 4.11 -18.23 -4.61
CA PHE A 119 3.77 -16.83 -4.87
C PHE A 119 4.80 -16.16 -5.79
N PHE A 120 6.08 -16.28 -5.46
CA PHE A 120 7.16 -15.70 -6.24
C PHE A 120 7.18 -16.27 -7.66
N ILE A 121 7.20 -17.60 -7.83
CA ILE A 121 7.29 -18.24 -9.14
C ILE A 121 6.09 -17.88 -10.00
N VAL A 122 4.86 -18.02 -9.48
CA VAL A 122 3.64 -17.78 -10.25
C VAL A 122 3.50 -16.31 -10.64
N SER A 123 3.71 -15.38 -9.69
CA SER A 123 3.61 -13.94 -10.00
C SER A 123 4.69 -13.48 -10.96
N ALA A 124 5.95 -13.92 -10.78
CA ALA A 124 7.04 -13.63 -11.70
C ALA A 124 6.76 -14.20 -13.10
N SER A 125 6.23 -15.43 -13.19
CA SER A 125 5.91 -16.07 -14.47
C SER A 125 4.85 -15.26 -15.23
N VAL A 126 3.76 -14.85 -14.56
CA VAL A 126 2.73 -14.00 -15.20
C VAL A 126 3.32 -12.66 -15.64
N PHE A 127 4.09 -11.99 -14.77
CA PHE A 127 4.74 -10.72 -15.11
C PHE A 127 5.65 -10.86 -16.34
N PHE A 128 6.57 -11.82 -16.34
CA PHE A 128 7.53 -11.98 -17.44
C PHE A 128 6.86 -12.47 -18.72
N LEU A 129 5.88 -13.37 -18.66
CA LEU A 129 5.16 -13.83 -19.85
C LEU A 129 4.41 -12.68 -20.53
N LEU A 130 3.66 -11.88 -19.76
CA LEU A 130 2.94 -10.73 -20.31
C LEU A 130 3.89 -9.64 -20.82
N SER A 131 4.95 -9.34 -20.06
CA SER A 131 5.96 -8.36 -20.47
C SER A 131 6.73 -8.82 -21.72
N THR A 132 7.01 -10.11 -21.86
CA THR A 132 7.63 -10.68 -23.07
C THR A 132 6.66 -10.60 -24.25
N ALA A 133 5.39 -10.93 -24.06
CA ALA A 133 4.38 -10.80 -25.11
C ALA A 133 4.27 -9.36 -25.63
N MET A 134 4.22 -8.38 -24.71
CA MET A 134 4.20 -6.96 -25.09
C MET A 134 5.51 -6.50 -25.74
N TYR A 135 6.66 -6.99 -25.27
CA TYR A 135 7.95 -6.73 -25.92
C TYR A 135 8.01 -7.30 -27.35
N CYS A 136 7.48 -8.49 -27.59
CA CYS A 136 7.42 -9.05 -28.94
C CYS A 136 6.53 -8.23 -29.89
N MET A 137 5.52 -7.53 -29.36
CA MET A 137 4.61 -6.68 -30.15
C MET A 137 5.16 -5.27 -30.39
N TYR A 138 5.74 -4.65 -29.35
CA TYR A 138 6.07 -3.21 -29.33
C TYR A 138 7.56 -2.91 -29.12
N GLY A 139 8.38 -3.94 -28.89
CA GLY A 139 9.83 -3.80 -28.72
C GLY A 139 10.23 -2.97 -27.50
N GLN A 140 11.34 -2.22 -27.65
CA GLN A 140 11.92 -1.40 -26.58
C GLN A 140 11.03 -0.24 -26.14
N GLU A 141 10.12 0.23 -27.01
CA GLU A 141 9.19 1.31 -26.68
C GLU A 141 8.28 0.92 -25.52
N PHE A 142 7.75 -0.31 -25.52
CA PHE A 142 6.96 -0.82 -24.39
C PHE A 142 7.76 -0.82 -23.08
N VAL A 143 9.00 -1.33 -23.09
CA VAL A 143 9.83 -1.41 -21.88
C VAL A 143 10.18 -0.02 -21.36
N HIS A 144 10.49 0.91 -22.28
CA HIS A 144 10.79 2.28 -21.94
C HIS A 144 9.59 2.97 -21.28
N GLU A 145 8.46 3.05 -21.99
CA GLU A 145 7.29 3.80 -21.54
C GLU A 145 6.62 3.18 -20.30
N THR A 146 6.57 1.84 -20.22
CA THR A 146 5.89 1.15 -19.11
C THR A 146 6.71 1.11 -17.83
N TYR A 147 8.04 0.99 -17.93
CA TYR A 147 8.91 0.74 -16.77
C TYR A 147 10.04 1.75 -16.61
N LEU A 148 10.94 1.87 -17.59
CA LEU A 148 12.19 2.62 -17.41
C LEU A 148 11.96 4.13 -17.29
N TYR A 149 11.00 4.66 -18.05
CA TYR A 149 10.60 6.06 -18.00
C TYR A 149 10.25 6.47 -16.58
N HIS A 150 9.47 5.67 -15.86
CA HIS A 150 9.04 6.00 -14.49
C HIS A 150 10.16 6.01 -13.45
N VAL A 151 11.24 5.24 -13.67
CA VAL A 151 12.42 5.25 -12.79
C VAL A 151 13.23 6.53 -13.00
N ALA A 152 13.49 6.87 -14.26
CA ALA A 152 14.27 8.04 -14.65
C ALA A 152 13.49 9.36 -14.55
N ARG A 153 12.14 9.31 -14.56
CA ARG A 153 11.26 10.48 -14.62
C ARG A 153 11.60 11.49 -13.53
N LYS A 154 11.77 12.73 -13.99
CA LYS A 154 11.89 13.94 -13.17
C LYS A 154 10.78 14.86 -13.63
N ASP A 155 9.85 15.15 -12.73
CA ASP A 155 8.78 16.08 -13.02
C ASP A 155 8.92 17.29 -12.11
N HIS A 156 9.05 18.47 -12.72
CA HIS A 156 9.22 19.73 -12.01
C HIS A 156 8.00 20.64 -12.17
N ARG A 157 7.00 20.23 -12.97
CA ARG A 157 5.74 20.95 -13.13
C ARG A 157 4.59 20.06 -12.69
N HIS A 158 3.46 20.66 -12.32
CA HIS A 158 2.25 19.91 -11.96
C HIS A 158 2.49 18.76 -10.95
N ASN A 159 3.45 18.98 -10.04
CA ASN A 159 3.97 17.96 -9.14
C ASN A 159 3.80 18.41 -7.68
N TYR A 160 2.87 17.79 -6.97
CA TYR A 160 2.59 18.08 -5.55
C TYR A 160 3.75 17.75 -4.60
N SER A 161 4.78 17.06 -5.09
CA SER A 161 5.93 16.66 -4.28
C SER A 161 6.74 17.85 -3.80
N MET A 162 7.18 17.82 -2.54
CA MET A 162 8.14 18.78 -2.01
C MET A 162 9.47 18.82 -2.79
N TRP A 163 9.73 17.81 -3.63
CA TRP A 163 10.94 17.70 -4.43
C TRP A 163 10.90 18.50 -5.74
N PHE A 164 9.74 19.02 -6.18
CA PHE A 164 9.62 19.62 -7.52
C PHE A 164 10.61 20.78 -7.75
N LEU A 165 10.74 21.70 -6.78
CA LEU A 165 11.60 22.88 -6.93
C LEU A 165 13.10 22.53 -6.86
N PRO A 166 13.59 21.71 -5.91
CA PRO A 166 14.95 21.20 -5.98
C PRO A 166 15.28 20.47 -7.30
N ILE A 167 14.34 19.67 -7.82
CA ILE A 167 14.50 18.98 -9.11
C ILE A 167 14.54 19.99 -10.26
N TYR A 168 13.71 21.04 -10.22
CA TYR A 168 13.72 22.13 -11.20
C TYR A 168 15.10 22.81 -11.26
N LEU A 169 15.62 23.23 -10.11
CA LEU A 169 16.89 23.97 -10.01
C LEU A 169 18.10 23.11 -10.38
N THR A 170 18.02 21.80 -10.17
CA THR A 170 19.12 20.86 -10.44
C THR A 170 18.91 20.03 -11.71
N PHE A 171 17.93 20.36 -12.55
CA PHE A 171 17.44 19.45 -13.61
C PHE A 171 18.54 18.95 -14.56
N ARG A 172 19.48 19.82 -14.92
CA ARG A 172 20.64 19.52 -15.79
C ARG A 172 21.98 19.37 -15.05
N SER A 173 21.96 19.46 -13.72
CA SER A 173 23.17 19.39 -12.89
C SER A 173 23.48 17.93 -12.52
N PRO A 174 24.77 17.56 -12.36
CA PRO A 174 25.17 16.29 -11.74
C PRO A 174 24.52 16.06 -10.36
N ALA A 175 24.20 17.14 -9.63
CA ALA A 175 23.49 17.09 -8.35
C ALA A 175 22.12 16.40 -8.43
N SER A 176 21.54 16.30 -9.63
CA SER A 176 20.26 15.61 -9.85
C SER A 176 20.31 14.11 -9.47
N VAL A 177 21.48 13.48 -9.53
CA VAL A 177 21.66 12.09 -9.07
C VAL A 177 21.48 12.00 -7.56
N ALA A 178 22.12 12.91 -6.81
CA ALA A 178 21.98 13.00 -5.36
C ALA A 178 20.51 13.29 -4.96
N MET A 179 19.82 14.17 -5.69
CA MET A 179 18.39 14.43 -5.49
C MET A 179 17.52 13.19 -5.74
N GLY A 180 17.86 12.38 -6.73
CA GLY A 180 17.21 11.09 -6.99
C GLY A 180 17.35 10.13 -5.81
N LEU A 181 18.56 9.99 -5.25
CA LEU A 181 18.80 9.14 -4.08
C LEU A 181 18.12 9.67 -2.82
N LEU A 182 18.21 10.99 -2.57
CA LEU A 182 17.64 11.63 -1.38
C LEU A 182 16.10 11.55 -1.36
N SER A 183 15.46 11.55 -2.53
CA SER A 183 14.01 11.35 -2.62
C SER A 183 13.62 9.87 -2.58
N PHE A 184 14.43 8.97 -3.13
CA PHE A 184 14.12 7.53 -3.18
C PHE A 184 14.37 6.81 -1.86
N LEU A 185 15.51 7.03 -1.20
CA LEU A 185 15.91 6.21 -0.05
C LEU A 185 14.96 6.37 1.15
N PRO A 186 14.56 7.58 1.58
CA PRO A 186 13.58 7.74 2.65
C PRO A 186 12.23 7.11 2.30
N GLN A 187 11.78 7.26 1.05
CA GLN A 187 10.56 6.63 0.55
C GLN A 187 10.65 5.10 0.68
N ALA A 188 11.72 4.49 0.17
CA ALA A 188 11.93 3.05 0.20
C ALA A 188 11.97 2.51 1.63
N VAL A 189 12.67 3.21 2.54
CA VAL A 189 12.75 2.84 3.96
C VAL A 189 11.38 2.87 4.62
N VAL A 190 10.62 3.97 4.50
CA VAL A 190 9.31 4.09 5.14
C VAL A 190 8.32 3.07 4.57
N VAL A 191 8.30 2.88 3.26
CA VAL A 191 7.45 1.88 2.59
C VAL A 191 7.80 0.46 3.04
N ALA A 192 9.09 0.15 3.20
CA ALA A 192 9.53 -1.15 3.68
C ALA A 192 9.13 -1.37 5.15
N VAL A 193 9.40 -0.39 6.01
CA VAL A 193 9.06 -0.44 7.44
C VAL A 193 7.56 -0.65 7.63
N LEU A 194 6.71 0.12 6.95
CA LEU A 194 5.25 -0.03 7.07
C LEU A 194 4.76 -1.39 6.54
N GLY A 195 5.33 -1.88 5.43
CA GLY A 195 4.99 -3.18 4.86
C GLY A 195 5.28 -4.34 5.81
N PHE A 196 6.45 -4.33 6.45
CA PHE A 196 6.81 -5.36 7.43
C PHE A 196 6.09 -5.19 8.77
N ALA A 197 5.97 -3.97 9.28
CA ALA A 197 5.37 -3.68 10.58
C ALA A 197 3.88 -4.07 10.63
N TYR A 198 3.14 -3.76 9.56
CA TYR A 198 1.69 -4.01 9.49
C TYR A 198 1.32 -5.22 8.66
N GLY A 199 2.29 -5.95 8.10
CA GLY A 199 2.03 -7.05 7.16
C GLY A 199 1.10 -8.16 7.66
N GLN A 200 0.81 -8.25 8.96
CA GLN A 200 -0.23 -9.15 9.46
C GLN A 200 -1.64 -8.73 9.00
N ASP A 201 -1.91 -7.43 8.92
CA ASP A 201 -3.13 -6.84 8.37
C ASP A 201 -2.86 -6.37 6.94
N LEU A 202 -3.13 -7.25 5.98
CA LEU A 202 -2.70 -7.09 4.59
C LEU A 202 -3.25 -5.80 3.94
N TYR A 203 -4.53 -5.49 4.14
CA TYR A 203 -5.15 -4.32 3.53
C TYR A 203 -4.66 -3.04 4.19
N PHE A 204 -4.49 -3.04 5.52
CA PHE A 204 -3.94 -1.88 6.21
C PHE A 204 -2.47 -1.63 5.85
N ALA A 205 -1.67 -2.69 5.74
CA ALA A 205 -0.29 -2.57 5.28
C ALA A 205 -0.22 -2.00 3.87
N ALA A 206 -1.03 -2.51 2.93
CA ALA A 206 -1.10 -2.01 1.57
C ALA A 206 -1.53 -0.54 1.53
N PHE A 207 -2.55 -0.14 2.30
CA PHE A 207 -2.94 1.26 2.46
C PHE A 207 -1.79 2.13 2.95
N ALA A 208 -1.17 1.77 4.07
CA ALA A 208 -0.14 2.57 4.71
C ALA A 208 1.12 2.69 3.83
N GLN A 209 1.54 1.59 3.21
CA GLN A 209 2.63 1.58 2.23
C GLN A 209 2.35 2.49 1.06
N THR A 210 1.16 2.41 0.46
CA THR A 210 0.83 3.22 -0.72
C THR A 210 0.65 4.68 -0.38
N PHE A 211 0.04 4.99 0.77
CA PHE A 211 -0.07 6.37 1.24
C PHE A 211 1.32 6.99 1.44
N ALA A 212 2.23 6.28 2.13
CA ALA A 212 3.61 6.73 2.30
C ALA A 212 4.39 6.78 0.98
N PHE A 213 4.19 5.80 0.09
CA PHE A 213 4.80 5.78 -1.24
C PHE A 213 4.44 7.04 -2.01
N VAL A 214 3.16 7.43 -2.03
CA VAL A 214 2.72 8.64 -2.72
C VAL A 214 3.24 9.91 -2.04
N ALA A 215 3.15 10.00 -0.71
CA ALA A 215 3.60 11.18 0.04
C ALA A 215 5.11 11.46 -0.11
N TYR A 216 5.93 10.42 -0.13
CA TYR A 216 7.40 10.54 -0.25
C TYR A 216 7.90 10.51 -1.70
N ASN A 217 7.02 10.34 -2.69
CA ASN A 217 7.45 10.24 -4.09
C ASN A 217 8.04 11.56 -4.61
N LYS A 218 9.11 11.48 -5.39
CA LYS A 218 9.69 12.62 -6.11
C LYS A 218 8.75 13.21 -7.18
N VAL A 219 7.86 12.40 -7.73
CA VAL A 219 6.79 12.82 -8.64
C VAL A 219 5.45 12.43 -8.02
N CYS A 220 4.60 13.40 -7.74
CA CYS A 220 3.28 13.20 -7.16
C CYS A 220 2.24 13.94 -7.99
N THR A 221 1.36 13.17 -8.63
CA THR A 221 0.23 13.70 -9.42
C THR A 221 -1.08 13.27 -8.78
N ALA A 222 -2.18 13.98 -9.08
CA ALA A 222 -3.48 13.70 -8.47
C ALA A 222 -4.01 12.27 -8.71
N GLN A 223 -3.57 11.62 -9.80
CA GLN A 223 -3.91 10.22 -10.12
C GLN A 223 -3.48 9.25 -9.02
N TYR A 224 -2.35 9.53 -8.36
CA TYR A 224 -1.74 8.61 -7.41
C TYR A 224 -2.57 8.48 -6.13
N PHE A 225 -3.40 9.48 -5.82
CA PHE A 225 -4.27 9.46 -4.65
C PHE A 225 -5.30 8.32 -4.70
N MET A 226 -5.67 7.86 -5.90
CA MET A 226 -6.56 6.70 -6.06
C MET A 226 -5.95 5.40 -5.50
N TRP A 227 -4.62 5.27 -5.54
CA TRP A 227 -3.93 4.02 -5.19
C TRP A 227 -4.10 3.62 -3.73
N TYR A 228 -4.20 4.58 -2.81
CA TYR A 228 -4.51 4.29 -1.41
C TYR A 228 -6.00 4.46 -1.09
N MET A 229 -6.72 5.31 -1.83
CA MET A 229 -8.16 5.48 -1.62
C MET A 229 -8.96 4.20 -1.87
N CYS A 230 -8.50 3.32 -2.77
CA CYS A 230 -9.17 2.05 -3.05
C CYS A 230 -9.23 1.10 -1.84
N PHE A 231 -8.34 1.28 -0.85
CA PHE A 231 -8.36 0.50 0.38
C PHE A 231 -9.28 1.07 1.46
N LEU A 232 -9.67 2.35 1.37
CA LEU A 232 -10.49 3.02 2.39
C LEU A 232 -11.78 2.25 2.72
N PRO A 233 -12.58 1.74 1.75
CA PRO A 233 -13.78 0.96 2.07
C PRO A 233 -13.51 -0.26 2.96
N VAL A 234 -12.32 -0.87 2.84
CA VAL A 234 -11.96 -2.09 3.58
C VAL A 234 -11.31 -1.77 4.92
N ILE A 235 -10.49 -0.72 5.01
CA ILE A 235 -9.79 -0.40 6.26
C ILE A 235 -10.61 0.46 7.21
N TRP A 236 -11.53 1.28 6.68
CA TRP A 236 -12.28 2.26 7.46
C TRP A 236 -13.12 1.67 8.62
N PRO A 237 -13.78 0.49 8.46
CA PRO A 237 -14.55 -0.14 9.54
C PRO A 237 -13.75 -0.45 10.82
N TYR A 238 -12.41 -0.50 10.72
CA TYR A 238 -11.51 -0.91 11.80
C TYR A 238 -10.85 0.27 12.53
N ASN A 239 -11.16 1.50 12.12
CA ASN A 239 -10.70 2.70 12.81
C ASN A 239 -11.49 2.95 14.10
N SER A 240 -10.80 3.52 15.10
CA SER A 240 -11.45 3.94 16.35
C SER A 240 -12.55 4.99 16.11
N GLN A 241 -13.57 4.99 16.97
CA GLN A 241 -14.65 5.99 16.92
C GLN A 241 -14.13 7.44 17.01
N ARG A 242 -13.00 7.66 17.69
CA ARG A 242 -12.33 8.96 17.80
C ARG A 242 -11.77 9.44 16.46
N LEU A 243 -11.28 8.54 15.61
CA LEU A 243 -10.82 8.93 14.27
C LEU A 243 -12.00 9.25 13.37
N VAL A 244 -13.09 8.49 13.49
CA VAL A 244 -14.32 8.73 12.72
C VAL A 244 -14.87 10.12 13.02
N THR A 245 -14.91 10.55 14.28
CA THR A 245 -15.33 11.93 14.63
C THR A 245 -14.36 13.00 14.15
N LYS A 246 -13.07 12.68 14.04
CA LYS A 246 -12.07 13.55 13.38
C LYS A 246 -12.09 13.49 11.85
N GLY A 247 -12.93 12.65 11.24
CA GLY A 247 -12.92 12.39 9.80
C GLY A 247 -13.03 13.67 8.95
N LEU A 248 -13.91 14.59 9.33
CA LEU A 248 -14.05 15.89 8.64
C LEU A 248 -12.79 16.77 8.76
N VAL A 249 -12.10 16.72 9.89
CA VAL A 249 -10.83 17.45 10.08
C VAL A 249 -9.74 16.84 9.20
N LEU A 250 -9.63 15.51 9.15
CA LEU A 250 -8.67 14.83 8.28
C LEU A 250 -8.92 15.14 6.81
N LEU A 251 -10.18 15.08 6.37
CA LEU A 251 -10.58 15.43 5.01
C LEU A 251 -10.31 16.91 4.71
N GLY A 252 -10.66 17.81 5.64
CA GLY A 252 -10.42 19.24 5.50
C GLY A 252 -8.93 19.57 5.38
N VAL A 253 -8.07 18.94 6.18
CA VAL A 253 -6.61 19.09 6.07
C VAL A 253 -6.09 18.51 4.76
N TRP A 254 -6.54 17.31 4.37
CA TRP A 254 -6.08 16.64 3.16
C TRP A 254 -6.47 17.42 1.89
N PHE A 255 -7.73 17.86 1.75
CA PHE A 255 -8.17 18.68 0.62
C PHE A 255 -7.65 20.11 0.69
N GLY A 256 -7.64 20.72 1.88
CA GLY A 256 -7.24 22.12 2.06
C GLY A 256 -5.79 22.38 1.65
N THR A 257 -4.88 21.45 1.96
CA THR A 257 -3.48 21.59 1.54
C THR A 257 -3.28 21.43 0.02
N GLN A 258 -4.09 20.58 -0.64
CA GLN A 258 -4.12 20.50 -2.10
C GLN A 258 -4.67 21.78 -2.73
N ALA A 259 -5.75 22.33 -2.18
CA ALA A 259 -6.33 23.58 -2.65
C ALA A 259 -5.33 24.74 -2.52
N LEU A 260 -4.57 24.80 -1.41
CA LEU A 260 -3.49 25.76 -1.22
C LEU A 260 -2.42 25.65 -2.32
N TYR A 261 -1.96 24.43 -2.62
CA TYR A 261 -1.00 24.21 -3.72
C TYR A 261 -1.59 24.62 -5.07
N LEU A 262 -2.82 24.20 -5.37
CA LEU A 262 -3.49 24.50 -6.64
C LEU A 262 -3.70 26.01 -6.85
N GLN A 263 -4.00 26.75 -5.78
CA GLN A 263 -4.06 28.21 -5.83
C GLN A 263 -2.71 28.81 -6.26
N GLN A 264 -1.60 28.38 -5.66
CA GLN A 264 -0.27 28.89 -6.04
C GLN A 264 0.13 28.45 -7.45
N ALA A 265 -0.22 27.22 -7.84
CA ALA A 265 0.04 26.69 -9.18
C ALA A 265 -0.76 27.45 -10.25
N TYR A 266 -2.00 27.83 -9.95
CA TYR A 266 -2.81 28.65 -10.85
C TYR A 266 -2.17 30.01 -11.12
N ARG A 267 -1.70 30.69 -10.05
CA ARG A 267 -1.00 31.97 -10.17
C ARG A 267 0.28 31.84 -10.99
N LEU A 268 1.03 30.75 -10.81
CA LEU A 268 2.24 30.49 -11.57
C LEU A 268 1.96 30.27 -13.06
N GLU A 269 1.11 29.29 -13.37
CA GLU A 269 0.96 28.77 -14.73
C GLU A 269 -0.02 29.59 -15.59
N PHE A 270 -1.07 30.17 -14.99
CA PHE A 270 -2.10 30.92 -15.74
C PHE A 270 -1.95 32.43 -15.64
N LEU A 271 -1.54 32.96 -14.48
CA LEU A 271 -1.36 34.41 -14.32
C LEU A 271 0.08 34.88 -14.59
N GLY A 272 1.03 33.95 -14.72
CA GLY A 272 2.43 34.26 -14.98
C GLY A 272 3.16 34.90 -13.80
N GLU A 273 2.62 34.78 -12.59
CA GLU A 273 3.24 35.34 -11.39
C GLU A 273 4.38 34.46 -10.88
N ASN A 274 5.45 35.06 -10.34
CA ASN A 274 6.57 34.32 -9.78
C ASN A 274 6.24 33.75 -8.38
N THR A 275 5.49 32.64 -8.33
CA THR A 275 5.08 31.96 -7.08
C THR A 275 5.87 30.67 -6.80
N PHE A 276 7.05 30.46 -7.39
CA PHE A 276 7.84 29.23 -7.21
C PHE A 276 8.11 28.90 -5.73
N ALA A 277 8.51 29.88 -4.90
CA ALA A 277 8.78 29.66 -3.49
C ALA A 277 7.49 29.38 -2.67
N PRO A 278 6.41 30.18 -2.77
CA PRO A 278 5.12 29.85 -2.16
C PRO A 278 4.57 28.48 -2.58
N LEU A 279 4.70 28.11 -3.86
CA LEU A 279 4.28 26.82 -4.38
C LEU A 279 5.09 25.67 -3.76
N TRP A 280 6.40 25.85 -3.58
CA TRP A 280 7.26 24.91 -2.88
C TRP A 280 6.90 24.76 -1.41
N LEU A 281 6.65 25.87 -0.71
CA LEU A 281 6.15 25.84 0.68
C LEU A 281 4.80 25.10 0.77
N ALA A 282 3.90 25.29 -0.19
CA ALA A 282 2.64 24.53 -0.25
C ALA A 282 2.90 23.02 -0.43
N GLY A 283 3.89 22.63 -1.22
CA GLY A 283 4.33 21.22 -1.34
C GLY A 283 4.87 20.64 -0.01
N LEU A 284 5.63 21.42 0.76
CA LEU A 284 6.07 21.02 2.11
C LEU A 284 4.88 20.87 3.07
N VAL A 285 3.90 21.78 2.99
CA VAL A 285 2.68 21.71 3.80
C VAL A 285 1.86 20.46 3.45
N ILE A 286 1.72 20.12 2.15
CA ILE A 286 1.10 18.86 1.71
C ILE A 286 1.85 17.65 2.28
N PHE A 287 3.19 17.65 2.24
CA PHE A 287 3.99 16.56 2.77
C PHE A 287 3.78 16.38 4.28
N ALA A 288 3.83 17.47 5.06
CA ALA A 288 3.60 17.45 6.50
C ALA A 288 2.16 16.99 6.84
N ALA A 289 1.16 17.50 6.13
CA ALA A 289 -0.24 17.15 6.31
C ALA A 289 -0.50 15.66 6.00
N ASN A 290 0.05 15.13 4.91
CA ASN A 290 -0.07 13.71 4.58
C ASN A 290 0.54 12.82 5.65
N ASN A 291 1.74 13.15 6.15
CA ASN A 291 2.36 12.40 7.25
C ASN A 291 1.52 12.46 8.53
N TRP A 292 0.99 13.64 8.87
CA TRP A 292 0.11 13.78 10.03
C TRP A 292 -1.19 12.97 9.87
N VAL A 293 -1.85 13.02 8.71
CA VAL A 293 -3.06 12.24 8.41
C VAL A 293 -2.76 10.74 8.54
N LEU A 294 -1.68 10.26 7.91
CA LEU A 294 -1.27 8.85 8.00
C LEU A 294 -1.00 8.44 9.44
N GLN A 295 -0.32 9.27 10.23
CA GLN A 295 -0.07 9.02 11.64
C GLN A 295 -1.37 8.95 12.47
N GLN A 296 -2.34 9.83 12.22
CA GLN A 296 -3.63 9.78 12.91
C GLN A 296 -4.37 8.46 12.62
N ILE A 297 -4.36 8.02 11.36
CA ILE A 297 -4.95 6.74 10.93
C ILE A 297 -4.23 5.58 11.62
N ILE A 298 -2.89 5.52 11.53
CA ILE A 298 -2.07 4.49 12.18
C ILE A 298 -2.33 4.39 13.67
N ALA A 299 -2.34 5.52 14.38
CA ALA A 299 -2.54 5.56 15.84
C ALA A 299 -3.95 5.10 16.26
N SER A 300 -4.90 5.10 15.33
CA SER A 300 -6.31 4.80 15.60
C SER A 300 -6.77 3.48 14.98
N GLN A 301 -5.94 2.83 14.17
CA GLN A 301 -6.29 1.60 13.49
C GLN A 301 -6.18 0.41 14.43
N ARG A 302 -7.25 -0.38 14.53
CA ARG A 302 -7.17 -1.71 15.11
C ARG A 302 -6.63 -2.67 14.08
N VAL A 303 -5.39 -3.13 14.27
CA VAL A 303 -4.75 -4.14 13.40
C VAL A 303 -5.52 -5.45 13.48
N VAL A 304 -5.99 -5.95 12.33
CA VAL A 304 -6.70 -7.23 12.23
C VAL A 304 -5.86 -8.18 11.37
N PRO A 305 -5.20 -9.18 11.98
CA PRO A 305 -4.46 -10.18 11.22
C PRO A 305 -5.36 -10.88 10.19
N LEU A 306 -4.91 -10.97 8.93
CA LEU A 306 -5.66 -11.59 7.83
C LEU A 306 -5.94 -13.07 8.13
N PHE A 307 -4.98 -13.74 8.76
CA PHE A 307 -5.09 -15.10 9.24
C PHE A 307 -4.93 -15.08 10.75
N GLY A 308 -5.91 -15.63 11.47
CA GLY A 308 -5.87 -15.71 12.92
C GLY A 308 -4.62 -16.45 13.39
N SER A 309 -3.94 -15.90 14.40
CA SER A 309 -3.05 -16.69 15.24
C SER A 309 -3.91 -17.70 16.00
N SER A 310 -3.66 -19.00 15.85
CA SER A 310 -4.23 -20.04 16.72
C SER A 310 -3.77 -19.81 18.17
N SER A 311 -4.37 -18.84 18.85
CA SER A 311 -4.37 -18.75 20.30
C SER A 311 -5.69 -19.36 20.74
N HIS A 312 -5.63 -20.53 21.38
CA HIS A 312 -6.74 -21.15 22.10
C HIS A 312 -7.47 -20.08 22.93
N VAL A 313 -8.61 -19.61 22.44
CA VAL A 313 -9.56 -18.88 23.26
C VAL A 313 -10.23 -19.95 24.11
N SER A 314 -9.75 -20.08 25.35
CA SER A 314 -10.53 -20.71 26.41
C SER A 314 -11.90 -20.03 26.44
N SER A 315 -12.91 -20.79 26.02
CA SER A 315 -14.30 -20.43 26.21
C SER A 315 -14.57 -20.36 27.71
N GLN A 316 -14.55 -19.17 28.29
CA GLN A 316 -15.21 -18.97 29.59
C GLN A 316 -16.72 -19.13 29.36
N PRO A 317 -17.39 -20.03 30.11
CA PRO A 317 -18.82 -20.22 29.96
C PRO A 317 -19.57 -18.96 30.40
N LEU A 318 -20.51 -18.53 29.56
CA LEU A 318 -21.52 -17.53 29.88
C LEU A 318 -22.22 -17.96 31.18
N VAL A 319 -21.99 -17.20 32.25
CA VAL A 319 -22.81 -17.25 33.46
C VAL A 319 -24.21 -16.84 33.04
N LYS A 320 -25.12 -17.82 32.97
CA LYS A 320 -26.56 -17.59 32.97
C LYS A 320 -26.89 -16.79 34.23
N LYS A 321 -27.29 -15.53 34.08
CA LYS A 321 -28.09 -14.87 35.12
C LYS A 321 -29.48 -15.48 35.08
N SER A 322 -29.76 -16.31 36.09
CA SER A 322 -31.11 -16.72 36.47
C SER A 322 -31.67 -15.71 37.46
N GLN A 323 -32.94 -15.37 37.23
CA GLN A 323 -33.87 -14.59 38.07
C GLN A 323 -33.69 -13.06 38.01
#